data_AF-A0A9P6USF4-F1
#
_entry.id   AF-A0A9P6USF4-F1
#
_cell.length_a   1.000
_cell.length_b   1.000
_cell.length_c   1.000
_cell.angle_alpha   90.00
_cell.angle_beta   90.00
_cell.angle_gamma   90.00
#
_symmetry.space_group_name_H-M   'P 1'
#
loop_
_entity.id
_entity.type
_entity.pdbx_description
1 polymer ?
#
loop_
_entity_poly.entity_id
_entity_poly.type
_entity_poly.pdbx_seq_one_letter_code
_entity_poly.pdbx_strand_id
1 'polypeptide(L)'
;MRASILVLGPLVARLGEARVSLPGGCTIGARPVEQHIKGLQLMGAQVELERGYINARIKQGTRLKGNRIIFDMITVTGTENLLMAATLAEGETVLENAAREPEVADLAHLLVAMGAKIDGIGTDQLTIQGVDRLHGARHQVIPDRIEAGTFLCAVAAAGGDIMLRNIEPMLLDVVLSKLCEAGVRIESGSNWIRATMNQRPSAVSFRTSEYPAFPTDMQAQFMALNCIAVGAAQIIETIFENRFMHVQELNRLGANIMADGNTAFVTGVEHLSGARVMATDLRASASLAIAGLVAEGETLIERIYHLDRGYDQMEQKLSALGARPAEMARHWVKQGARRLHLVDLNGVGAGKPKNEAAIRAIIDEVGEEIPIQLGGGIRDLGTIERYLDNGLSYVIIGTAAVKNPGFLREACSAFNGHIIAGLDAKAGKVVTDGWSKLSGHEATDLARKFEEYGCEALIYTDIGRDGRLPGINLEATVQIAQKVKIPVIASGGLVSLADIEALCAVADQGIDGRLAVLVDTRKTSTPQRSYIARLFHQGDDAILKKIGEEATEVVMAAKDVRHGDAPAKLIGEVADLWFHCLVMLAHFELSPAAVLAELERREGISGLDEKALRKALARAENDA
;
A
#
# COMPACT_ATOMS: atom_id res chain seq x y z
N MET A 1 5.31 6.61 28.03
CA MET A 1 6.44 6.22 27.16
C MET A 1 7.74 6.40 27.95
N ARG A 2 8.63 5.41 28.04
CA ARG A 2 9.82 5.52 28.93
C ARG A 2 10.93 6.43 28.43
N ALA A 3 11.04 6.62 27.12
CA ALA A 3 11.97 7.59 26.53
C ALA A 3 11.72 9.02 27.02
N SER A 4 10.61 9.29 27.72
CA SER A 4 10.35 10.56 28.39
C SER A 4 11.43 10.98 29.37
N ILE A 5 12.27 10.08 29.89
CA ILE A 5 13.41 10.46 30.75
C ILE A 5 14.44 11.33 30.01
N LEU A 6 14.51 11.27 28.69
CA LEU A 6 15.45 12.07 27.89
C LEU A 6 15.19 13.58 27.95
N VAL A 7 14.02 14.01 28.44
CA VAL A 7 13.76 15.44 28.67
C VAL A 7 14.40 15.95 29.96
N LEU A 8 14.84 15.07 30.87
CA LEU A 8 15.37 15.44 32.19
C LEU A 8 16.60 16.36 32.08
N GLY A 9 17.64 15.90 31.39
CA GLY A 9 18.89 16.62 31.17
C GLY A 9 18.71 17.97 30.48
N PRO A 10 18.08 18.05 29.28
CA PRO A 10 17.89 19.32 28.58
C PRO A 10 16.99 20.30 29.34
N LEU A 11 16.00 19.84 30.11
CA LEU A 11 15.18 20.73 30.93
C LEU A 11 15.98 21.31 32.11
N VAL A 12 16.77 20.49 32.82
CA VAL A 12 17.63 21.00 33.90
C VAL A 12 18.67 21.98 33.33
N ALA A 13 19.27 21.67 32.18
CA ALA A 13 20.26 22.54 31.55
C ALA A 13 19.67 23.88 31.08
N ARG A 14 18.43 23.89 30.59
CA ARG A 14 17.77 25.10 30.05
C ARG A 14 17.02 25.92 31.09
N LEU A 15 16.29 25.26 31.99
CA LEU A 15 15.39 25.90 32.95
C LEU A 15 15.93 25.89 34.38
N GLY A 16 16.96 25.09 34.65
CA GLY A 16 17.50 24.89 36.00
C GLY A 16 16.68 23.92 36.87
N GLU A 17 15.56 23.42 36.37
CA GLU A 17 14.74 22.44 37.08
C GLU A 17 13.99 21.52 36.12
N ALA A 18 13.67 20.32 36.58
CA ALA A 18 12.84 19.37 35.87
C ALA A 18 12.15 18.41 36.85
N ARG A 19 10.90 18.04 36.53
CA ARG A 19 10.14 17.00 37.20
C ARG A 19 9.66 15.98 36.18
N VAL A 20 10.19 14.77 36.24
CA VAL A 20 9.89 13.71 35.28
C VAL A 20 9.41 12.47 36.01
N SER A 21 8.34 11.82 35.53
CA SER A 21 7.86 10.57 36.11
C SER A 21 8.93 9.49 36.02
N LEU A 22 9.16 8.76 37.10
CA LEU A 22 10.07 7.63 37.11
C LEU A 22 9.59 6.59 36.08
N PRO A 23 10.46 6.12 35.18
CA PRO A 23 10.13 5.02 34.28
C PRO A 23 9.76 3.77 35.10
N GLY A 24 8.57 3.20 34.85
CA GLY A 24 8.17 1.93 35.46
C GLY A 24 8.94 0.72 34.90
N GLY A 25 8.71 -0.46 35.50
CA GLY A 25 9.34 -1.74 35.09
C GLY A 25 9.08 -2.12 33.63
N CYS A 26 10.04 -2.78 32.97
CA CYS A 26 9.87 -3.33 31.63
C CYS A 26 9.60 -4.81 31.68
N THR A 27 8.72 -5.28 30.81
CA THR A 27 8.55 -6.71 30.53
C THR A 27 9.84 -7.42 30.13
N ILE A 28 10.79 -6.74 29.45
CA ILE A 28 12.07 -7.33 29.02
C ILE A 28 13.25 -7.13 29.98
N GLY A 29 13.08 -6.45 31.13
CA GLY A 29 14.16 -6.31 32.13
C GLY A 29 14.17 -4.99 32.92
N ALA A 30 14.97 -4.94 33.99
CA ALA A 30 15.22 -3.70 34.73
C ALA A 30 15.93 -2.68 33.83
N ARG A 31 15.54 -1.40 33.95
CA ARG A 31 16.18 -0.30 33.20
C ARG A 31 16.57 0.79 34.18
N PRO A 32 17.75 0.66 34.80
CA PRO A 32 18.20 1.58 35.83
C PRO A 32 18.31 3.02 35.29
N VAL A 33 17.87 3.99 36.09
CA VAL A 33 18.00 5.43 35.82
C VAL A 33 19.15 6.08 36.61
N GLU A 34 19.87 5.27 37.38
CA GLU A 34 20.89 5.64 38.34
C GLU A 34 22.02 6.43 37.67
N GLN A 35 22.44 6.02 36.46
CA GLN A 35 23.48 6.74 35.71
C GLN A 35 23.04 8.16 35.32
N HIS A 36 21.76 8.37 35.00
CA HIS A 36 21.22 9.70 34.70
C HIS A 36 21.29 10.61 35.94
N ILE A 37 20.87 10.06 37.08
CA ILE A 37 20.82 10.77 38.37
C ILE A 37 22.24 11.10 38.85
N LYS A 38 23.12 10.10 38.87
CA LYS A 38 24.53 10.22 39.28
C LYS A 38 25.25 11.27 38.45
N GLY A 39 25.09 11.26 37.12
CA GLY A 39 25.70 12.25 36.23
C GLY A 39 25.21 13.67 36.51
N LEU A 40 23.90 13.89 36.66
CA LEU A 40 23.36 15.21 36.98
C LEU A 40 23.81 15.72 38.35
N GLN A 41 23.91 14.83 39.35
CA GLN A 41 24.45 15.17 40.67
C GLN A 41 25.92 15.60 40.60
N LEU A 42 26.75 14.89 39.82
CA LEU A 42 28.14 15.28 39.56
C LEU A 42 28.24 16.64 38.87
N MET A 43 27.27 16.98 38.03
CA MET A 43 27.16 18.31 37.39
C MET A 43 26.56 19.39 38.31
N GLY A 44 26.32 19.08 39.60
CA GLY A 44 25.87 20.04 40.60
C GLY A 44 24.35 20.18 40.75
N ALA A 45 23.56 19.29 40.16
CA ALA A 45 22.11 19.24 40.41
C ALA A 45 21.79 18.51 41.72
N GLN A 46 20.83 19.03 42.47
CA GLN A 46 20.15 18.28 43.52
C GLN A 46 19.05 17.44 42.87
N VAL A 47 19.13 16.12 43.03
CA VAL A 47 18.17 15.18 42.46
C VAL A 47 17.53 14.36 43.57
N GLU A 48 16.20 14.41 43.67
CA GLU A 48 15.39 13.74 44.69
C GLU A 48 14.33 12.85 44.02
N LEU A 49 14.13 11.66 44.58
CA LEU A 49 13.09 10.72 44.17
C LEU A 49 11.91 10.83 45.13
N GLU A 50 10.80 11.43 44.68
CA GLU A 50 9.63 11.64 45.53
C GLU A 50 8.34 11.18 44.83
N ARG A 51 7.56 10.33 45.50
CA ARG A 51 6.23 9.88 45.04
C ARG A 51 6.22 9.38 43.59
N GLY A 52 7.29 8.70 43.16
CA GLY A 52 7.43 8.19 41.79
C GLY A 52 7.88 9.21 40.75
N TYR A 53 8.40 10.37 41.16
CA TYR A 53 8.98 11.38 40.28
C TYR A 53 10.47 11.59 40.57
N ILE A 54 11.23 11.85 39.52
CA ILE A 54 12.58 12.41 39.59
C ILE A 54 12.43 13.93 39.57
N ASN A 55 12.78 14.58 40.68
CA ASN A 55 12.84 16.03 40.82
C ASN A 55 14.31 16.45 40.78
N ALA A 56 14.73 17.16 39.74
CA ALA A 56 16.09 17.67 39.60
C ALA A 56 16.07 19.21 39.59
N ARG A 57 16.96 19.84 40.38
CA ARG A 57 17.10 21.30 40.47
C ARG A 57 18.54 21.75 40.65
N ILE A 58 18.90 22.90 40.10
CA ILE A 58 20.16 23.61 40.43
C ILE A 58 19.83 24.90 41.20
N LYS A 59 20.85 25.54 41.78
CA LYS A 59 20.66 26.82 42.48
C LYS A 59 20.17 27.88 41.48
N GLN A 60 19.20 28.72 41.88
CA GLN A 60 18.70 29.80 41.03
C GLN A 60 19.85 30.71 40.57
N GLY A 61 19.81 31.10 39.29
CA GLY A 61 20.85 31.92 38.67
C GLY A 61 22.17 31.20 38.40
N THR A 62 22.26 29.89 38.63
CA THR A 62 23.44 29.07 38.28
C THR A 62 23.15 28.17 37.08
N ARG A 63 24.20 27.54 36.57
CA ARG A 63 24.15 26.53 35.51
C ARG A 63 24.70 25.21 36.06
N LEU A 64 24.36 24.11 35.40
CA LEU A 64 25.10 22.86 35.59
C LEU A 64 26.60 23.12 35.38
N LYS A 65 27.45 22.41 36.12
CA LYS A 65 28.91 22.53 35.99
C LYS A 65 29.46 21.37 35.17
N GLY A 66 30.45 21.67 34.34
CA GLY A 66 31.23 20.67 33.65
C GLY A 66 31.92 19.73 34.63
N ASN A 67 31.96 18.44 34.31
CA ASN A 67 32.61 17.43 35.15
C ASN A 67 33.06 16.23 34.32
N ARG A 68 33.96 15.42 34.87
CA ARG A 68 34.33 14.11 34.34
C ARG A 68 33.37 13.05 34.90
N ILE A 69 32.61 12.40 34.03
CA ILE A 69 31.61 11.40 34.38
C ILE A 69 31.99 10.08 33.72
N ILE A 70 32.28 9.08 34.55
CA ILE A 70 32.57 7.72 34.10
C ILE A 70 31.33 6.88 34.38
N PHE A 71 30.75 6.31 33.32
CA PHE A 71 29.58 5.44 33.46
C PHE A 71 29.97 4.08 34.02
N ASP A 72 29.26 3.61 35.04
CA ASP A 72 29.52 2.27 35.62
C ASP A 72 29.11 1.14 34.68
N MET A 73 28.21 1.44 33.74
CA MET A 73 27.74 0.56 32.68
C MET A 73 27.39 1.41 31.45
N ILE A 74 27.57 0.85 30.25
CA ILE A 74 27.17 1.54 29.02
C ILE A 74 25.65 1.73 29.03
N THR A 75 25.21 2.96 28.77
CA THR A 75 23.79 3.32 28.76
C THR A 75 23.50 4.32 27.65
N VAL A 76 22.69 3.92 26.68
CA VAL A 76 22.31 4.77 25.53
C VAL A 76 21.61 6.03 26.04
N THR A 77 20.47 5.87 26.72
CA THR A 77 19.69 7.00 27.19
C THR A 77 20.41 7.82 28.27
N GLY A 78 21.27 7.19 29.09
CA GLY A 78 22.08 7.90 30.07
C GLY A 78 23.10 8.81 29.39
N THR A 79 23.76 8.30 28.35
CA THR A 79 24.70 9.07 27.52
C THR A 79 23.99 10.23 26.84
N GLU A 80 22.88 9.99 26.13
CA GLU A 80 22.10 11.03 25.44
C GLU A 80 21.63 12.14 26.39
N ASN A 81 21.13 11.75 27.56
CA ASN A 81 20.58 12.69 28.54
C ASN A 81 21.68 13.61 29.12
N LEU A 82 22.83 13.05 29.46
CA LEU A 82 23.95 13.84 30.00
C LEU A 82 24.69 14.61 28.91
N LEU A 83 24.75 14.10 27.69
CA LEU A 83 25.24 14.82 26.50
C LEU A 83 24.44 16.09 26.27
N MET A 84 23.11 15.98 26.23
CA MET A 84 22.22 17.15 26.13
C MET A 84 22.39 18.11 27.30
N ALA A 85 22.51 17.60 28.53
CA ALA A 85 22.69 18.43 29.72
C ALA A 85 24.02 19.22 29.69
N ALA A 86 25.10 18.57 29.23
CA ALA A 86 26.44 19.14 29.16
C ALA A 86 26.55 20.29 28.16
N THR A 87 25.73 20.31 27.10
CA THR A 87 25.80 21.35 26.06
C THR A 87 25.63 22.78 26.60
N LEU A 88 24.86 22.95 27.69
CA LEU A 88 24.65 24.24 28.36
C LEU A 88 25.26 24.27 29.78
N ALA A 89 26.12 23.32 30.14
CA ALA A 89 26.87 23.40 31.39
C ALA A 89 27.90 24.55 31.34
N GLU A 90 28.42 24.95 32.49
CA GLU A 90 29.55 25.87 32.60
C GLU A 90 30.84 25.07 32.75
N GLY A 91 31.72 25.17 31.76
CA GLY A 91 32.97 24.42 31.70
C GLY A 91 32.91 23.22 30.75
N GLU A 92 33.91 22.36 30.88
CA GLU A 92 34.07 21.14 30.09
C GLU A 92 33.46 19.93 30.82
N THR A 93 32.71 19.11 30.10
CA THR A 93 32.24 17.79 30.55
C THR A 93 32.90 16.71 29.72
N VAL A 94 33.43 15.69 30.38
CA VAL A 94 33.96 14.48 29.71
C VAL A 94 33.09 13.30 30.12
N LEU A 95 32.43 12.66 29.15
CA LEU A 95 31.68 11.43 29.35
C LEU A 95 32.56 10.26 28.91
N GLU A 96 32.92 9.37 29.84
CA GLU A 96 33.74 8.18 29.57
C GLU A 96 32.92 6.91 29.73
N ASN A 97 33.26 5.87 28.96
CA ASN A 97 32.46 4.66 28.82
C ASN A 97 31.05 4.97 28.27
N ALA A 98 31.00 5.94 27.35
CA ALA A 98 29.78 6.40 26.71
C ALA A 98 29.25 5.38 25.69
N ALA A 99 27.93 5.39 25.51
CA ALA A 99 27.27 4.62 24.46
C ALA A 99 27.72 5.08 23.07
N ARG A 100 27.99 4.12 22.19
CA ARG A 100 28.56 4.33 20.84
C ARG A 100 27.54 4.11 19.73
N GLU A 101 26.31 3.80 20.10
CA GLU A 101 25.20 3.57 19.19
C GLU A 101 25.06 4.73 18.18
N PRO A 102 24.77 4.45 16.89
CA PRO A 102 24.63 5.50 15.88
C PRO A 102 23.62 6.58 16.24
N GLU A 103 22.60 6.24 17.01
CA GLU A 103 21.59 7.16 17.51
C GLU A 103 22.18 8.23 18.46
N VAL A 104 23.21 7.89 19.25
CA VAL A 104 23.96 8.83 20.11
C VAL A 104 24.79 9.79 19.26
N ALA A 105 25.44 9.26 18.21
CA ALA A 105 26.22 10.06 17.28
C ALA A 105 25.32 11.03 16.49
N ASP A 106 24.15 10.57 16.05
CA ASP A 106 23.16 11.40 15.35
C ASP A 106 22.67 12.56 16.21
N LEU A 107 22.37 12.29 17.49
CA LEU A 107 22.02 13.32 18.47
C LEU A 107 23.16 14.33 18.66
N ALA A 108 24.40 13.86 18.77
CA ALA A 108 25.57 14.74 18.89
C ALA A 108 25.72 15.64 17.65
N HIS A 109 25.53 15.10 16.44
CA HIS A 109 25.56 15.89 15.20
C HIS A 109 24.45 16.94 15.15
N LEU A 110 23.22 16.60 15.58
CA LEU A 110 22.15 17.59 15.73
C LEU A 110 22.55 18.71 16.71
N LEU A 111 23.10 18.35 17.88
CA LEU A 111 23.53 19.33 18.88
C LEU A 111 24.65 20.24 18.36
N VAL A 112 25.62 19.69 17.62
CA VAL A 112 26.65 20.48 16.92
C VAL A 112 26.02 21.43 15.90
N ALA A 113 25.06 20.96 15.11
CA ALA A 113 24.32 21.81 14.17
C ALA A 113 23.50 22.90 14.87
N MET A 114 23.14 22.72 16.15
CA MET A 114 22.51 23.71 17.03
C MET A 114 23.52 24.64 17.74
N GLY A 115 24.82 24.47 17.50
CA GLY A 115 25.89 25.31 18.05
C GLY A 115 26.62 24.74 19.27
N ALA A 116 26.40 23.48 19.64
CA ALA A 116 27.18 22.81 20.67
C ALA A 116 28.61 22.53 20.20
N LYS A 117 29.54 22.39 21.15
CA LYS A 117 30.93 21.99 20.90
C LYS A 117 31.15 20.61 21.48
N ILE A 118 31.20 19.60 20.62
CA ILE A 118 31.28 18.19 21.00
C ILE A 118 32.38 17.53 20.17
N ASP A 119 33.36 16.95 20.85
CA ASP A 119 34.43 16.12 20.27
C ASP A 119 34.25 14.65 20.70
N GLY A 120 34.83 13.73 19.91
CA GLY A 120 34.75 12.29 20.18
C GLY A 120 33.45 11.60 19.73
N ILE A 121 32.68 12.22 18.82
CA ILE A 121 31.42 11.64 18.32
C ILE A 121 31.66 10.24 17.74
N GLY A 122 30.91 9.24 18.24
CA GLY A 122 31.02 7.83 17.84
C GLY A 122 32.05 7.00 18.61
N THR A 123 32.81 7.61 19.52
CA THR A 123 33.73 6.92 20.44
C THR A 123 33.08 6.71 21.81
N ASP A 124 33.76 5.95 22.68
CA ASP A 124 33.38 5.76 24.08
C ASP A 124 33.74 6.95 24.99
N GLN A 125 34.30 8.02 24.43
CA GLN A 125 34.68 9.23 25.14
C GLN A 125 34.19 10.48 24.41
N LEU A 126 33.21 11.17 24.99
CA LEU A 126 32.70 12.44 24.48
C LEU A 126 33.23 13.59 25.32
N THR A 127 33.79 14.62 24.67
CA THR A 127 34.21 15.86 25.33
C THR A 127 33.30 16.99 24.89
N ILE A 128 32.64 17.64 25.85
CA ILE A 128 31.62 18.66 25.59
C ILE A 128 32.04 19.96 26.26
N GLN A 129 32.30 20.98 25.45
CA GLN A 129 32.50 22.33 25.96
C GLN A 129 31.15 23.05 26.03
N GLY A 130 30.68 23.31 27.25
CA GLY A 130 29.41 24.00 27.46
C GLY A 130 29.39 25.40 26.83
N VAL A 131 28.26 25.75 26.20
CA VAL A 131 28.04 27.03 25.51
C VAL A 131 26.87 27.80 26.10
N ASP A 132 26.84 29.13 25.90
CA ASP A 132 25.82 29.97 26.54
C ASP A 132 24.40 29.66 26.08
N ARG A 133 24.23 29.36 24.78
CA ARG A 133 22.94 29.10 24.14
C ARG A 133 23.12 28.19 22.92
N LEU A 134 22.08 27.44 22.62
CA LEU A 134 21.89 26.75 21.33
C LEU A 134 20.89 27.52 20.45
N HIS A 135 20.94 27.28 19.14
CA HIS A 135 19.97 27.79 18.17
C HIS A 135 19.19 26.66 17.50
N GLY A 136 18.15 27.01 16.74
CA GLY A 136 17.44 26.03 15.91
C GLY A 136 18.33 25.49 14.78
N ALA A 137 18.10 24.25 14.36
CA ALA A 137 18.80 23.61 13.26
C ALA A 137 17.82 22.77 12.42
N ARG A 138 18.21 22.46 11.18
CA ARG A 138 17.55 21.44 10.35
C ARG A 138 18.47 20.23 10.29
N HIS A 139 17.93 19.08 10.65
CA HIS A 139 18.68 17.82 10.72
C HIS A 139 17.86 16.71 10.08
N GLN A 140 18.52 15.81 9.37
CA GLN A 140 17.91 14.62 8.83
C GLN A 140 18.21 13.46 9.76
N VAL A 141 17.17 12.85 10.33
CA VAL A 141 17.30 11.68 11.21
C VAL A 141 17.91 10.53 10.41
N ILE A 142 18.84 9.80 11.03
CA ILE A 142 19.43 8.61 10.40
C ILE A 142 18.37 7.55 10.08
N PRO A 143 18.60 6.71 9.06
CA PRO A 143 17.70 5.60 8.75
C PRO A 143 17.65 4.58 9.90
N ASP A 144 16.50 3.93 10.09
CA ASP A 144 16.34 2.91 11.12
C ASP A 144 17.08 1.61 10.73
N ARG A 145 18.24 1.40 11.35
CA ARG A 145 19.08 0.21 11.13
C ARG A 145 18.43 -1.09 11.61
N ILE A 146 17.51 -1.03 12.58
CA ILE A 146 16.80 -2.20 13.11
C ILE A 146 15.66 -2.58 12.17
N GLU A 147 14.95 -1.60 11.62
CA GLU A 147 13.98 -1.84 10.54
C GLU A 147 14.68 -2.48 9.33
N ALA A 148 15.79 -1.89 8.88
CA ALA A 148 16.60 -2.43 7.78
C ALA A 148 17.00 -3.89 8.05
N GLY A 149 17.61 -4.17 9.21
CA GLY A 149 17.98 -5.53 9.60
C GLY A 149 16.80 -6.50 9.64
N THR A 150 15.60 -6.03 10.04
CA THR A 150 14.40 -6.86 10.12
C THR A 150 13.93 -7.31 8.73
N PHE A 151 13.91 -6.42 7.73
CA PHE A 151 13.58 -6.80 6.36
C PHE A 151 14.62 -7.74 5.73
N LEU A 152 15.91 -7.56 6.08
CA LEU A 152 16.96 -8.48 5.67
C LEU A 152 16.75 -9.87 6.28
N CYS A 153 16.39 -9.96 7.57
CA CYS A 153 16.02 -11.23 8.21
C CYS A 153 14.78 -11.86 7.57
N ALA A 154 13.77 -11.07 7.19
CA ALA A 154 12.58 -11.57 6.51
C ALA A 154 12.92 -12.27 5.18
N VAL A 155 13.75 -11.64 4.35
CA VAL A 155 14.21 -12.22 3.07
C VAL A 155 15.18 -13.38 3.29
N ALA A 156 16.02 -13.32 4.32
CA ALA A 156 16.87 -14.44 4.69
C ALA A 156 16.06 -15.69 5.10
N ALA A 157 14.90 -15.49 5.74
CA ALA A 157 14.03 -16.57 6.18
C ALA A 157 13.14 -17.10 5.06
N ALA A 158 12.46 -16.21 4.34
CA ALA A 158 11.49 -16.58 3.30
C ALA A 158 12.12 -16.86 1.92
N GLY A 159 13.39 -16.50 1.74
CA GLY A 159 14.02 -16.42 0.43
C GLY A 159 13.59 -15.17 -0.35
N GLY A 160 14.25 -14.93 -1.49
CA GLY A 160 13.94 -13.82 -2.39
C GLY A 160 15.09 -12.84 -2.60
N ASP A 161 14.76 -11.65 -3.09
CA ASP A 161 15.69 -10.57 -3.41
C ASP A 161 15.09 -9.23 -2.96
N ILE A 162 15.83 -8.49 -2.13
CA ILE A 162 15.41 -7.19 -1.61
C ILE A 162 16.49 -6.14 -1.84
N MET A 163 16.06 -4.93 -2.18
CA MET A 163 16.91 -3.74 -2.24
C MET A 163 16.43 -2.73 -1.21
N LEU A 164 17.21 -2.54 -0.15
CA LEU A 164 17.04 -1.47 0.82
C LEU A 164 17.77 -0.22 0.33
N ARG A 165 17.06 0.91 0.33
CA ARG A 165 17.59 2.21 -0.11
C ARG A 165 17.71 3.15 1.08
N ASN A 166 18.57 4.16 0.94
CA ASN A 166 18.82 5.18 1.95
C ASN A 166 19.26 4.56 3.29
N ILE A 167 20.14 3.57 3.26
CA ILE A 167 20.73 2.98 4.46
C ILE A 167 22.23 2.82 4.23
N GLU A 168 23.03 3.31 5.18
CA GLU A 168 24.47 3.10 5.15
C GLU A 168 24.79 1.72 5.76
N PRO A 169 25.49 0.82 5.03
CA PRO A 169 25.75 -0.54 5.51
C PRO A 169 26.50 -0.61 6.84
N MET A 170 27.39 0.37 7.10
CA MET A 170 28.21 0.41 8.31
C MET A 170 27.39 0.56 9.60
N LEU A 171 26.15 1.05 9.53
CA LEU A 171 25.26 1.15 10.69
C LEU A 171 24.86 -0.23 11.25
N LEU A 172 24.96 -1.29 10.45
CA LEU A 172 24.54 -2.64 10.79
C LEU A 172 25.57 -3.70 10.39
N ASP A 173 26.85 -3.35 10.30
CA ASP A 173 27.94 -4.19 9.79
C ASP A 173 27.96 -5.61 10.41
N VAL A 174 27.89 -5.71 11.75
CA VAL A 174 27.88 -7.02 12.44
C VAL A 174 26.62 -7.84 12.11
N VAL A 175 25.47 -7.18 11.90
CA VAL A 175 24.24 -7.87 11.48
C VAL A 175 24.38 -8.39 10.06
N LEU A 176 24.97 -7.60 9.14
CA LEU A 176 25.25 -8.02 7.77
C LEU A 176 26.22 -9.20 7.74
N SER A 177 27.29 -9.15 8.55
CA SER A 177 28.23 -10.27 8.70
C SER A 177 27.52 -11.55 9.14
N LYS A 178 26.63 -11.46 10.14
CA LYS A 178 25.87 -12.62 10.62
C LYS A 178 24.88 -13.14 9.58
N LEU A 179 24.25 -12.27 8.80
CA LEU A 179 23.39 -12.68 7.68
C LEU A 179 24.19 -13.39 6.58
N CYS A 180 25.41 -12.92 6.27
CA CYS A 180 26.33 -13.62 5.36
C CYS A 180 26.71 -15.01 5.91
N GLU A 181 27.01 -15.13 7.21
CA GLU A 181 27.23 -16.43 7.87
C GLU A 181 26.02 -17.36 7.75
N ALA A 182 24.80 -16.81 7.79
CA ALA A 182 23.56 -17.57 7.59
C ALA A 182 23.32 -17.97 6.11
N GLY A 183 24.14 -17.49 5.18
CA GLY A 183 24.10 -17.83 3.76
C GLY A 183 23.48 -16.77 2.84
N VAL A 184 23.15 -15.58 3.36
CA VAL A 184 22.61 -14.48 2.55
C VAL A 184 23.71 -13.89 1.68
N ARG A 185 23.44 -13.68 0.39
CA ARG A 185 24.33 -12.92 -0.49
C ARG A 185 24.02 -11.43 -0.35
N ILE A 186 24.98 -10.66 0.11
CA ILE A 186 24.84 -9.21 0.31
C ILE A 186 25.73 -8.46 -0.68
N GLU A 187 25.13 -7.51 -1.39
CA GLU A 187 25.82 -6.49 -2.19
C GLU A 187 25.44 -5.12 -1.61
N SER A 188 26.39 -4.20 -1.49
CA SER A 188 26.11 -2.91 -0.89
C SER A 188 26.90 -1.78 -1.55
N GLY A 189 26.33 -0.58 -1.47
CA GLY A 189 27.00 0.67 -1.83
C GLY A 189 27.04 1.63 -0.65
N SER A 190 27.28 2.91 -0.92
CA SER A 190 27.36 3.92 0.15
C SER A 190 26.03 4.20 0.86
N ASN A 191 24.89 3.92 0.22
CA ASN A 191 23.56 4.25 0.73
C ASN A 191 22.47 3.23 0.34
N TRP A 192 22.85 2.01 0.03
CA TRP A 192 21.92 0.93 -0.30
C TRP A 192 22.51 -0.43 0.04
N ILE A 193 21.63 -1.39 0.31
CA ILE A 193 21.96 -2.78 0.60
C ILE A 193 21.01 -3.65 -0.24
N ARG A 194 21.57 -4.54 -1.05
CA ARG A 194 20.83 -5.61 -1.72
C ARG A 194 21.13 -6.93 -1.02
N ALA A 195 20.10 -7.70 -0.72
CA ALA A 195 20.25 -9.02 -0.15
C ALA A 195 19.44 -10.03 -0.95
N THR A 196 20.05 -11.18 -1.24
CA THR A 196 19.42 -12.26 -1.97
C THR A 196 19.63 -13.58 -1.23
N MET A 197 18.58 -14.38 -1.13
CA MET A 197 18.61 -15.71 -0.52
C MET A 197 17.80 -16.69 -1.36
N ASN A 198 18.42 -17.80 -1.74
CA ASN A 198 17.85 -18.81 -2.65
C ASN A 198 17.93 -20.24 -2.08
N GLN A 199 18.33 -20.37 -0.82
CA GLN A 199 18.50 -21.64 -0.12
C GLN A 199 17.97 -21.50 1.30
N ARG A 200 17.82 -22.63 2.00
CA ARG A 200 17.52 -22.62 3.43
C ARG A 200 18.72 -22.04 4.20
N PRO A 201 18.52 -21.14 5.18
CA PRO A 201 19.62 -20.51 5.91
C PRO A 201 20.35 -21.51 6.80
N SER A 202 21.61 -21.21 7.14
CA SER A 202 22.37 -21.95 8.15
C SER A 202 22.18 -21.30 9.53
N ALA A 203 22.07 -22.11 10.59
CA ALA A 203 21.88 -21.59 11.93
C ALA A 203 23.15 -20.87 12.42
N VAL A 204 23.00 -19.67 12.97
CA VAL A 204 24.13 -18.82 13.41
C VAL A 204 24.02 -18.51 14.90
N SER A 205 25.07 -18.87 15.64
CA SER A 205 25.22 -18.49 17.05
C SER A 205 25.70 -17.05 17.19
N PHE A 206 25.15 -16.32 18.17
CA PHE A 206 25.55 -14.96 18.46
C PHE A 206 25.34 -14.60 19.94
N ARG A 207 26.10 -13.60 20.39
CA ARG A 207 25.99 -12.98 21.70
C ARG A 207 25.73 -11.50 21.51
N THR A 208 24.70 -10.97 22.15
CA THR A 208 24.44 -9.53 22.11
C THR A 208 25.54 -8.79 22.86
N SER A 209 25.83 -7.55 22.46
CA SER A 209 26.54 -6.58 23.28
C SER A 209 26.20 -5.18 22.78
N GLU A 210 26.74 -4.18 23.45
CA GLU A 210 26.70 -2.77 23.09
C GLU A 210 27.35 -2.54 21.72
N TYR A 211 26.93 -1.49 21.03
CA TYR A 211 27.47 -1.16 19.71
C TYR A 211 29.00 -0.94 19.77
N PRO A 212 29.79 -1.47 18.82
CA PRO A 212 29.41 -2.00 17.50
C PRO A 212 29.11 -3.50 17.43
N ALA A 213 28.98 -4.20 18.57
CA ALA A 213 28.67 -5.63 18.56
C ALA A 213 27.21 -5.91 18.14
N PHE A 214 26.82 -7.19 18.15
CA PHE A 214 25.49 -7.59 17.71
C PHE A 214 24.40 -6.96 18.58
N PRO A 215 23.48 -6.14 18.02
CA PRO A 215 22.54 -5.38 18.82
C PRO A 215 21.43 -6.27 19.36
N THR A 216 21.14 -6.14 20.65
CA THR A 216 20.01 -6.84 21.31
C THR A 216 18.66 -6.58 20.60
N ASP A 217 18.51 -5.44 19.92
CA ASP A 217 17.32 -5.10 19.15
C ASP A 217 17.10 -5.93 17.86
N MET A 218 18.12 -6.66 17.42
CA MET A 218 18.04 -7.64 16.31
C MET A 218 17.92 -9.09 16.79
N GLN A 219 18.01 -9.34 18.10
CA GLN A 219 18.05 -10.68 18.67
C GLN A 219 16.82 -11.51 18.27
N ALA A 220 15.62 -10.95 18.43
CA ALA A 220 14.36 -11.68 18.21
C ALA A 220 14.16 -12.05 16.74
N GLN A 221 14.44 -11.11 15.83
CA GLN A 221 14.31 -11.29 14.39
C GLN A 221 15.30 -12.35 13.87
N PHE A 222 16.54 -12.33 14.38
CA PHE A 222 17.55 -13.33 14.02
C PHE A 222 17.26 -14.70 14.64
N MET A 223 16.63 -14.74 15.82
CA MET A 223 16.12 -15.99 16.39
C MET A 223 15.05 -16.63 15.49
N ALA A 224 14.10 -15.84 14.97
CA ALA A 224 13.09 -16.35 14.02
C ALA A 224 13.74 -16.92 12.75
N LEU A 225 14.81 -16.29 12.23
CA LEU A 225 15.62 -16.85 11.14
C LEU A 225 16.22 -18.21 11.52
N ASN A 226 16.83 -18.32 12.71
CA ASN A 226 17.41 -19.58 13.20
C ASN A 226 16.35 -20.69 13.39
N CYS A 227 15.08 -20.36 13.64
CA CYS A 227 14.01 -21.34 13.80
C CYS A 227 13.76 -22.18 12.55
N ILE A 228 14.04 -21.68 11.35
CA ILE A 228 13.87 -22.41 10.09
C ILE A 228 15.21 -22.80 9.43
N ALA A 229 16.33 -22.52 10.09
CA ALA A 229 17.65 -22.73 9.54
C ALA A 229 18.10 -24.21 9.62
N VAL A 230 19.18 -24.56 8.91
CA VAL A 230 19.84 -25.86 9.02
C VAL A 230 20.82 -25.81 10.18
N GLY A 231 20.68 -26.76 11.12
CA GLY A 231 21.55 -26.92 12.28
C GLY A 231 21.00 -26.31 13.56
N ALA A 232 21.89 -26.07 14.52
CA ALA A 232 21.56 -25.51 15.82
C ALA A 232 22.43 -24.28 16.13
N ALA A 233 21.85 -23.33 16.86
CA ALA A 233 22.50 -22.09 17.25
C ALA A 233 22.29 -21.80 18.74
N GLN A 234 23.30 -21.19 19.35
CA GLN A 234 23.24 -20.65 20.71
C GLN A 234 23.12 -19.12 20.62
N ILE A 235 22.12 -18.58 21.30
CA ILE A 235 21.86 -17.14 21.41
C ILE A 235 22.06 -16.73 22.86
N ILE A 236 22.97 -15.79 23.13
CA ILE A 236 23.24 -15.27 24.48
C ILE A 236 22.84 -13.80 24.53
N GLU A 237 21.83 -13.49 25.34
CA GLU A 237 21.37 -12.12 25.60
C GLU A 237 22.09 -11.57 26.85
N THR A 238 22.66 -10.38 26.74
CA THR A 238 23.52 -9.78 27.77
C THR A 238 23.07 -8.40 28.21
N ILE A 239 22.19 -7.76 27.43
CA ILE A 239 21.72 -6.40 27.66
C ILE A 239 20.41 -6.42 28.45
N PHE A 240 19.52 -7.38 28.16
CA PHE A 240 18.19 -7.45 28.77
C PHE A 240 17.87 -8.85 29.33
N GLU A 241 17.74 -8.93 30.65
CA GLU A 241 17.57 -10.18 31.41
C GLU A 241 16.38 -11.03 30.99
N ASN A 242 15.28 -10.42 30.53
CA ASN A 242 14.02 -11.11 30.21
C ASN A 242 13.61 -10.93 28.75
N ARG A 243 14.57 -10.86 27.82
CA ARG A 243 14.28 -10.63 26.38
C ARG A 243 13.96 -11.89 25.57
N PHE A 244 13.59 -12.99 26.22
CA PHE A 244 13.15 -14.23 25.54
C PHE A 244 11.65 -14.51 25.64
N MET A 245 10.83 -13.50 25.96
CA MET A 245 9.38 -13.67 26.12
C MET A 245 8.68 -14.19 24.85
N HIS A 246 9.23 -13.94 23.66
CA HIS A 246 8.72 -14.41 22.38
C HIS A 246 9.00 -15.90 22.09
N VAL A 247 9.88 -16.55 22.86
CA VAL A 247 10.24 -17.96 22.66
C VAL A 247 9.02 -18.88 22.75
N GLN A 248 8.11 -18.63 23.71
CA GLN A 248 6.90 -19.44 23.87
C GLN A 248 5.96 -19.32 22.67
N GLU A 249 5.85 -18.13 22.09
CA GLU A 249 5.00 -17.88 20.92
C GLU A 249 5.62 -18.43 19.63
N LEU A 250 6.95 -18.39 19.48
CA LEU A 250 7.64 -19.08 18.39
C LEU A 250 7.51 -20.60 18.50
N ASN A 251 7.66 -21.17 19.70
CA ASN A 251 7.43 -22.60 19.94
C ASN A 251 5.96 -23.00 19.66
N ARG A 252 5.01 -22.09 19.82
CA ARG A 252 3.60 -22.30 19.44
C ARG A 252 3.40 -22.40 17.93
N LEU A 253 4.29 -21.79 17.14
CA LEU A 253 4.39 -21.99 15.69
C LEU A 253 5.20 -23.26 15.32
N GLY A 254 5.57 -24.10 16.30
CA GLY A 254 6.32 -25.33 16.05
C GLY A 254 7.84 -25.16 16.02
N ALA A 255 8.38 -24.00 16.42
CA ALA A 255 9.83 -23.85 16.59
C ALA A 255 10.37 -24.78 17.70
N ASN A 256 11.66 -25.12 17.61
CA ASN A 256 12.36 -25.89 18.63
C ASN A 256 13.40 -25.00 19.34
N ILE A 257 12.94 -24.32 20.40
CA ILE A 257 13.75 -23.39 21.19
C ILE A 257 13.68 -23.78 22.67
N MET A 258 14.85 -23.94 23.30
CA MET A 258 15.00 -24.10 24.74
C MET A 258 15.73 -22.88 25.31
N ALA A 259 15.05 -22.11 26.15
CA ALA A 259 15.64 -20.97 26.84
C ALA A 259 15.94 -21.32 28.30
N ASP A 260 17.15 -21.01 28.76
CA ASP A 260 17.61 -21.15 30.14
C ASP A 260 18.38 -19.88 30.56
N GLY A 261 17.84 -19.16 31.54
CA GLY A 261 18.33 -17.85 31.95
C GLY A 261 18.44 -16.88 30.77
N ASN A 262 19.67 -16.42 30.51
CA ASN A 262 19.98 -15.48 29.44
C ASN A 262 20.53 -16.16 28.17
N THR A 263 20.38 -17.48 28.05
CA THR A 263 20.81 -18.28 26.90
C THR A 263 19.63 -19.00 26.27
N ALA A 264 19.54 -19.00 24.94
CA ALA A 264 18.58 -19.79 24.19
C ALA A 264 19.30 -20.69 23.18
N PHE A 265 18.90 -21.96 23.16
CA PHE A 265 19.34 -22.95 22.18
C PHE A 265 18.22 -23.14 21.15
N VAL A 266 18.51 -22.84 19.90
CA VAL A 266 17.57 -22.95 18.78
C VAL A 266 18.03 -24.06 17.87
N THR A 267 17.18 -25.06 17.63
CA THR A 267 17.41 -26.05 16.58
C THR A 267 16.42 -25.77 15.46
N GLY A 268 16.93 -25.51 14.25
CA GLY A 268 16.05 -25.15 13.15
C GLY A 268 15.20 -26.34 12.69
N VAL A 269 13.94 -26.08 12.36
CA VAL A 269 12.94 -27.04 11.89
C VAL A 269 12.68 -26.86 10.40
N GLU A 270 12.17 -27.89 9.73
CA GLU A 270 11.88 -27.82 8.28
C GLU A 270 10.76 -26.83 7.96
N HIS A 271 9.68 -26.87 8.75
CA HIS A 271 8.51 -26.05 8.56
C HIS A 271 7.99 -25.55 9.92
N LEU A 272 7.49 -24.32 9.94
CA LEU A 272 6.67 -23.80 11.03
C LEU A 272 5.19 -24.01 10.68
N SER A 273 4.33 -24.08 11.68
CA SER A 273 2.87 -24.23 11.52
C SER A 273 2.17 -22.98 12.01
N GLY A 274 1.35 -22.39 11.15
CA GLY A 274 0.61 -21.17 11.43
C GLY A 274 -0.35 -21.36 12.60
N ALA A 275 -0.33 -20.41 13.53
CA ALA A 275 -1.21 -20.38 14.67
C ALA A 275 -1.56 -18.94 15.06
N ARG A 276 -2.56 -18.78 15.92
CA ARG A 276 -2.75 -17.51 16.63
C ARG A 276 -1.56 -17.31 17.55
N VAL A 277 -0.93 -16.13 17.60
CA VAL A 277 0.20 -15.80 18.48
C VAL A 277 0.02 -14.41 19.10
N MET A 278 0.69 -14.12 20.22
CA MET A 278 0.58 -12.83 20.92
C MET A 278 1.89 -12.07 20.94
N ALA A 279 1.89 -10.84 20.41
CA ALA A 279 3.04 -9.95 20.54
C ALA A 279 3.24 -9.52 22.02
N THR A 280 4.47 -9.65 22.50
CA THR A 280 4.89 -9.32 23.89
C THR A 280 5.64 -7.99 23.99
N ASP A 281 6.37 -7.63 22.93
CA ASP A 281 7.08 -6.36 22.76
C ASP A 281 7.32 -6.04 21.28
N LEU A 282 7.95 -4.89 21.01
CA LEU A 282 8.21 -4.37 19.67
C LEU A 282 9.03 -5.33 18.80
N ARG A 283 10.14 -5.86 19.29
CA ARG A 283 11.03 -6.71 18.45
C ARG A 283 10.54 -8.15 18.42
N ALA A 284 9.94 -8.62 19.52
CA ALA A 284 9.17 -9.87 19.54
C ALA A 284 8.09 -9.89 18.45
N SER A 285 7.32 -8.81 18.30
CA SER A 285 6.26 -8.74 17.28
C SER A 285 6.80 -8.88 15.85
N ALA A 286 7.93 -8.23 15.54
CA ALA A 286 8.59 -8.37 14.24
C ALA A 286 9.12 -9.79 14.00
N SER A 287 9.62 -10.47 15.03
CA SER A 287 10.05 -11.87 14.92
C SER A 287 8.89 -12.81 14.60
N LEU A 288 7.70 -12.59 15.18
CA LEU A 288 6.49 -13.35 14.89
C LEU A 288 5.99 -13.09 13.46
N ALA A 289 6.13 -11.85 12.96
CA ALA A 289 5.82 -11.54 11.57
C ALA A 289 6.75 -12.32 10.61
N ILE A 290 8.07 -12.34 10.88
CA ILE A 290 9.03 -13.12 10.09
C ILE A 290 8.69 -14.62 10.13
N ALA A 291 8.40 -15.17 11.31
CA ALA A 291 8.02 -16.57 11.46
C ALA A 291 6.70 -16.88 10.72
N GLY A 292 5.73 -15.98 10.76
CA GLY A 292 4.46 -16.11 10.06
C GLY A 292 4.59 -16.10 8.53
N LEU A 293 5.59 -15.40 7.97
CA LEU A 293 5.86 -15.40 6.53
C LEU A 293 6.32 -16.77 5.99
N VAL A 294 6.92 -17.60 6.86
CA VAL A 294 7.49 -18.91 6.49
C VAL A 294 6.71 -20.09 7.07
N ALA A 295 5.69 -19.82 7.88
CA ALA A 295 4.82 -20.84 8.46
C ALA A 295 3.80 -21.35 7.44
N GLU A 296 3.48 -22.63 7.50
CA GLU A 296 2.41 -23.23 6.72
C GLU A 296 1.04 -22.85 7.30
N GLY A 297 0.11 -22.41 6.45
CA GLY A 297 -1.22 -21.99 6.88
C GLY A 297 -1.29 -20.54 7.35
N GLU A 298 -2.28 -20.23 8.18
CA GLU A 298 -2.56 -18.86 8.62
C GLU A 298 -1.95 -18.58 10.01
N THR A 299 -1.19 -17.49 10.12
CA THR A 299 -0.69 -16.98 11.40
C THR A 299 -1.43 -15.70 11.77
N LEU A 300 -2.13 -15.69 12.90
CA LEU A 300 -2.84 -14.52 13.41
C LEU A 300 -2.06 -13.90 14.58
N ILE A 301 -1.44 -12.73 14.36
CA ILE A 301 -0.66 -12.03 15.39
C ILE A 301 -1.55 -11.02 16.13
N GLU A 302 -1.75 -11.24 17.41
CA GLU A 302 -2.50 -10.33 18.28
C GLU A 302 -1.60 -9.31 18.97
N ARG A 303 -2.21 -8.23 19.49
CA ARG A 303 -1.52 -7.12 20.17
C ARG A 303 -0.50 -6.42 19.26
N ILE A 304 -0.87 -6.26 17.99
CA ILE A 304 -0.02 -5.68 16.95
C ILE A 304 0.42 -4.25 17.24
N TYR A 305 -0.28 -3.52 18.12
CA TYR A 305 0.14 -2.21 18.62
C TYR A 305 1.57 -2.18 19.21
N HIS A 306 2.14 -3.33 19.59
CA HIS A 306 3.55 -3.42 19.95
C HIS A 306 4.48 -3.16 18.74
N LEU A 307 4.13 -3.67 17.56
CA LEU A 307 4.84 -3.50 16.29
C LEU A 307 4.76 -2.04 15.82
N ASP A 308 3.56 -1.47 15.83
CA ASP A 308 3.28 -0.10 15.34
C ASP A 308 4.06 0.99 16.08
N ARG A 309 4.64 0.66 17.24
CA ARG A 309 5.50 1.57 18.00
C ARG A 309 6.87 1.83 17.35
N GLY A 310 7.29 1.00 16.40
CA GLY A 310 8.63 1.09 15.82
C GLY A 310 8.77 0.52 14.41
N TYR A 311 7.67 0.13 13.76
CA TYR A 311 7.62 -0.16 12.33
C TYR A 311 6.46 0.59 11.71
N ASP A 312 6.72 1.30 10.63
CA ASP A 312 5.71 2.01 9.86
C ASP A 312 5.21 1.13 8.71
N GLN A 313 3.95 0.71 8.79
CA GLN A 313 3.25 -0.06 7.74
C GLN A 313 4.03 -1.28 7.25
N MET A 314 4.58 -2.07 8.19
CA MET A 314 5.40 -3.25 7.87
C MET A 314 4.64 -4.24 6.98
N GLU A 315 3.33 -4.41 7.22
CA GLU A 315 2.44 -5.24 6.42
C GLU A 315 2.40 -4.80 4.96
N GLN A 316 2.29 -3.50 4.69
CA GLN A 316 2.26 -2.99 3.32
C GLN A 316 3.62 -3.15 2.64
N LYS A 317 4.71 -2.87 3.36
CA LYS A 317 6.08 -3.05 2.84
C LYS A 317 6.35 -4.52 2.52
N LEU A 318 5.96 -5.46 3.38
CA LEU A 318 6.09 -6.90 3.14
C LEU A 318 5.19 -7.40 2.01
N SER A 319 3.92 -6.98 1.98
CA SER A 319 3.02 -7.33 0.88
C SER A 319 3.54 -6.82 -0.46
N ALA A 320 4.15 -5.64 -0.51
CA ALA A 320 4.78 -5.12 -1.73
C ALA A 320 5.98 -5.96 -2.19
N LEU A 321 6.73 -6.59 -1.26
CA LEU A 321 7.83 -7.51 -1.60
C LEU A 321 7.33 -8.86 -2.13
N GLY A 322 6.19 -9.34 -1.63
CA GLY A 322 5.55 -10.58 -2.08
C GLY A 322 4.62 -10.43 -3.29
N ALA A 323 4.33 -9.21 -3.73
CA ALA A 323 3.40 -8.94 -4.81
C ALA A 323 3.95 -9.43 -6.15
N ARG A 324 3.55 -10.65 -6.54
CA ARG A 324 3.69 -11.15 -7.90
C ARG A 324 2.56 -10.52 -8.73
N PRO A 325 2.85 -9.66 -9.72
CA PRO A 325 1.81 -8.93 -10.44
C PRO A 325 0.76 -9.85 -11.08
N ALA A 326 1.19 -11.02 -11.58
CA ALA A 326 0.31 -12.07 -12.10
C ALA A 326 -0.65 -12.61 -11.03
N GLU A 327 -0.16 -13.03 -9.87
CA GLU A 327 -1.00 -13.56 -8.78
C GLU A 327 -1.97 -12.51 -8.24
N MET A 328 -1.54 -11.25 -8.19
CA MET A 328 -2.41 -10.13 -7.84
C MET A 328 -3.52 -9.93 -8.89
N ALA A 329 -3.19 -10.02 -10.18
CA ALA A 329 -4.19 -9.97 -11.24
C ALA A 329 -5.21 -11.12 -11.10
N ARG A 330 -4.76 -12.34 -10.85
CA ARG A 330 -5.61 -13.50 -10.55
C ARG A 330 -6.49 -13.30 -9.33
N HIS A 331 -5.96 -12.68 -8.28
CA HIS A 331 -6.73 -12.33 -7.09
C HIS A 331 -7.91 -11.41 -7.43
N TRP A 332 -7.68 -10.35 -8.20
CA TRP A 332 -8.76 -9.43 -8.62
C TRP A 332 -9.82 -10.09 -9.48
N VAL A 333 -9.42 -10.99 -10.40
CA VAL A 333 -10.37 -11.78 -11.19
C VAL A 333 -11.28 -12.59 -10.26
N LYS A 334 -10.71 -13.26 -9.24
CA LYS A 334 -11.48 -14.03 -8.25
C LYS A 334 -12.42 -13.16 -7.39
N GLN A 335 -12.06 -11.90 -7.14
CA GLN A 335 -12.93 -10.93 -6.44
C GLN A 335 -14.06 -10.37 -7.34
N GLY A 336 -14.15 -10.79 -8.61
CA GLY A 336 -15.20 -10.37 -9.53
C GLY A 336 -14.88 -9.10 -10.31
N ALA A 337 -13.61 -8.71 -10.41
CA ALA A 337 -13.20 -7.63 -11.30
C ALA A 337 -13.62 -7.96 -12.74
N ARG A 338 -14.20 -6.98 -13.44
CA ARG A 338 -14.70 -7.17 -14.82
C ARG A 338 -13.73 -6.70 -15.90
N ARG A 339 -12.61 -6.10 -15.48
CA ARG A 339 -11.56 -5.54 -16.32
C ARG A 339 -10.34 -5.25 -15.44
N LEU A 340 -9.14 -5.38 -16.00
CA LEU A 340 -7.90 -4.91 -15.37
C LEU A 340 -7.33 -3.72 -16.12
N HIS A 341 -7.03 -2.64 -15.38
CA HIS A 341 -6.37 -1.46 -15.90
C HIS A 341 -4.94 -1.40 -15.36
N LEU A 342 -3.96 -1.52 -16.26
CA LEU A 342 -2.54 -1.55 -15.96
C LEU A 342 -1.86 -0.28 -16.47
N VAL A 343 -0.94 0.26 -15.68
CA VAL A 343 -0.15 1.44 -16.06
C VAL A 343 1.34 1.17 -15.82
N ASP A 344 2.14 1.16 -16.89
CA ASP A 344 3.60 1.11 -16.81
C ASP A 344 4.16 2.51 -16.48
N LEU A 345 4.20 2.85 -15.20
CA LEU A 345 4.73 4.15 -14.72
C LEU A 345 6.22 4.35 -15.07
N ASN A 346 7.03 3.29 -15.02
CA ASN A 346 8.42 3.35 -15.47
C ASN A 346 8.50 3.68 -16.96
N GLY A 347 7.57 3.12 -17.74
CA GLY A 347 7.43 3.41 -19.16
C GLY A 347 7.02 4.85 -19.45
N VAL A 348 6.14 5.44 -18.63
CA VAL A 348 5.79 6.87 -18.72
C VAL A 348 7.04 7.74 -18.56
N GLY A 349 7.83 7.52 -17.52
CA GLY A 349 9.05 8.30 -17.24
C GLY A 349 10.14 8.10 -18.30
N ALA A 350 10.33 6.87 -18.78
CA ALA A 350 11.34 6.55 -19.80
C ALA A 350 10.90 6.88 -21.23
N GLY A 351 9.59 7.09 -21.45
CA GLY A 351 9.02 7.34 -22.77
C GLY A 351 8.97 6.15 -23.71
N LYS A 352 9.13 4.94 -23.16
CA LYS A 352 8.98 3.63 -23.83
C LYS A 352 8.70 2.57 -22.76
N PRO A 353 7.98 1.47 -23.05
CA PRO A 353 7.68 0.46 -22.04
C PRO A 353 8.95 -0.12 -21.37
N LYS A 354 8.82 -0.47 -20.09
CA LYS A 354 9.91 -0.95 -19.24
C LYS A 354 9.60 -2.25 -18.49
N ASN A 355 8.33 -2.56 -18.28
CA ASN A 355 7.91 -3.68 -17.43
C ASN A 355 7.32 -4.86 -18.24
N GLU A 356 7.82 -5.09 -19.46
CA GLU A 356 7.24 -6.05 -20.40
C GLU A 356 7.09 -7.47 -19.84
N ALA A 357 8.08 -7.99 -19.12
CA ALA A 357 8.00 -9.31 -18.51
C ALA A 357 6.86 -9.44 -17.47
N ALA A 358 6.67 -8.40 -16.64
CA ALA A 358 5.61 -8.39 -15.63
C ALA A 358 4.22 -8.26 -16.27
N ILE A 359 4.10 -7.40 -17.30
CA ILE A 359 2.88 -7.21 -18.08
C ILE A 359 2.50 -8.52 -18.76
N ARG A 360 3.45 -9.19 -19.41
CA ARG A 360 3.23 -10.49 -20.05
C ARG A 360 2.77 -11.54 -19.05
N ALA A 361 3.43 -11.63 -17.89
CA ALA A 361 3.01 -12.56 -16.84
C ALA A 361 1.58 -12.30 -16.35
N ILE A 362 1.14 -11.04 -16.28
CA ILE A 362 -0.25 -10.69 -15.96
C ILE A 362 -1.20 -11.15 -17.07
N ILE A 363 -0.86 -10.88 -18.34
CA ILE A 363 -1.70 -11.26 -19.48
C ILE A 363 -1.83 -12.78 -19.57
N ASP A 364 -0.71 -13.50 -19.49
CA ASP A 364 -0.66 -14.97 -19.51
C ASP A 364 -1.47 -15.57 -18.35
N GLU A 365 -1.35 -14.98 -17.15
CA GLU A 365 -2.08 -15.45 -15.98
C GLU A 365 -3.58 -15.23 -16.12
N VAL A 366 -4.03 -14.04 -16.54
CA VAL A 366 -5.46 -13.66 -16.62
C VAL A 366 -6.14 -14.30 -17.84
N GLY A 367 -5.42 -14.47 -18.94
CA GLY A 367 -5.95 -14.98 -20.20
C GLY A 367 -7.09 -14.12 -20.76
N GLU A 368 -8.09 -14.78 -21.35
CA GLU A 368 -9.26 -14.14 -21.96
C GLU A 368 -10.45 -13.96 -20.98
N GLU A 369 -10.27 -14.25 -19.68
CA GLU A 369 -11.37 -14.21 -18.71
C GLU A 369 -11.97 -12.81 -18.55
N ILE A 370 -11.10 -11.79 -18.49
CA ILE A 370 -11.51 -10.39 -18.44
C ILE A 370 -10.58 -9.54 -19.30
N PRO A 371 -11.08 -8.45 -19.90
CA PRO A 371 -10.24 -7.58 -20.70
C PRO A 371 -9.15 -6.90 -19.88
N ILE A 372 -7.98 -6.77 -20.48
CA ILE A 372 -6.83 -6.06 -19.91
C ILE A 372 -6.54 -4.84 -20.76
N GLN A 373 -6.48 -3.68 -20.12
CA GLN A 373 -6.11 -2.41 -20.76
C GLN A 373 -4.79 -1.89 -20.21
N LEU A 374 -3.86 -1.50 -21.08
CA LEU A 374 -2.51 -1.07 -20.70
C LEU A 374 -2.19 0.33 -21.22
N GLY A 375 -1.72 1.20 -20.32
CA GLY A 375 -1.08 2.46 -20.67
C GLY A 375 0.35 2.55 -20.17
N GLY A 376 1.12 3.52 -20.67
CA GLY A 376 2.44 3.87 -20.15
C GLY A 376 3.57 3.76 -21.17
N GLY A 377 4.08 4.90 -21.64
CA GLY A 377 5.24 4.95 -22.52
C GLY A 377 5.03 4.49 -23.97
N ILE A 378 3.81 4.16 -24.38
CA ILE A 378 3.52 3.67 -25.74
C ILE A 378 3.47 4.86 -26.72
N ARG A 379 4.33 4.84 -27.75
CA ARG A 379 4.54 5.97 -28.68
C ARG A 379 4.68 5.56 -30.16
N ASP A 380 4.57 4.28 -30.47
CA ASP A 380 4.74 3.73 -31.81
C ASP A 380 3.81 2.52 -32.04
N LEU A 381 3.47 2.26 -33.31
CA LEU A 381 2.52 1.22 -33.69
C LEU A 381 3.05 -0.20 -33.44
N GLY A 382 4.35 -0.43 -33.58
CA GLY A 382 4.94 -1.76 -33.37
C GLY A 382 4.86 -2.22 -31.91
N THR A 383 4.92 -1.28 -30.96
CA THR A 383 4.67 -1.56 -29.55
C THR A 383 3.20 -1.92 -29.29
N ILE A 384 2.26 -1.28 -30.00
CA ILE A 384 0.82 -1.60 -29.90
C ILE A 384 0.59 -3.02 -30.41
N GLU A 385 1.03 -3.31 -31.63
CA GLU A 385 0.92 -4.63 -32.27
C GLU A 385 1.46 -5.73 -31.36
N ARG A 386 2.68 -5.57 -30.82
CA ARG A 386 3.30 -6.53 -29.92
C ARG A 386 2.47 -6.82 -28.67
N TYR A 387 1.84 -5.79 -28.07
CA TYR A 387 1.00 -6.03 -26.89
C TYR A 387 -0.32 -6.72 -27.22
N LEU A 388 -0.95 -6.35 -28.34
CA LEU A 388 -2.19 -7.00 -28.80
C LEU A 388 -1.95 -8.46 -29.17
N ASP A 389 -0.85 -8.76 -29.87
CA ASP A 389 -0.43 -10.13 -30.21
C ASP A 389 -0.19 -11.00 -28.96
N ASN A 390 0.22 -10.38 -27.85
CA ASN A 390 0.42 -11.06 -26.57
C ASN A 390 -0.89 -11.27 -25.79
N GLY A 391 -2.05 -10.87 -26.32
CA GLY A 391 -3.36 -11.08 -25.68
C GLY A 391 -3.91 -9.86 -24.92
N LEU A 392 -3.28 -8.68 -25.03
CA LEU A 392 -3.83 -7.46 -24.47
C LEU A 392 -5.12 -7.06 -25.22
N SER A 393 -6.15 -6.63 -24.48
CA SER A 393 -7.42 -6.25 -25.09
C SER A 393 -7.41 -4.80 -25.60
N TYR A 394 -6.85 -3.88 -24.82
CA TYR A 394 -6.85 -2.45 -25.16
C TYR A 394 -5.53 -1.77 -24.85
N VAL A 395 -5.09 -0.90 -25.76
CA VAL A 395 -3.96 0.00 -25.54
C VAL A 395 -4.45 1.41 -25.25
N ILE A 396 -3.92 2.00 -24.18
CA ILE A 396 -4.26 3.36 -23.76
C ILE A 396 -3.17 4.33 -24.19
N ILE A 397 -3.56 5.29 -25.02
CA ILE A 397 -2.70 6.38 -25.49
C ILE A 397 -3.10 7.66 -24.76
N GLY A 398 -2.31 8.03 -23.75
CA GLY A 398 -2.49 9.26 -22.97
C GLY A 398 -1.89 10.49 -23.65
N THR A 399 -0.89 11.12 -23.02
CA THR A 399 -0.26 12.37 -23.51
C THR A 399 0.19 12.35 -24.98
N ALA A 400 0.59 11.19 -25.52
CA ALA A 400 0.98 11.05 -26.92
C ALA A 400 -0.17 11.33 -27.89
N ALA A 401 -1.42 11.02 -27.52
CA ALA A 401 -2.61 11.31 -28.33
C ALA A 401 -2.81 12.81 -28.54
N VAL A 402 -2.54 13.61 -27.51
CA VAL A 402 -2.68 15.07 -27.56
C VAL A 402 -1.52 15.70 -28.33
N LYS A 403 -0.29 15.21 -28.11
CA LYS A 403 0.92 15.78 -28.73
C LYS A 403 1.10 15.39 -30.19
N ASN A 404 0.67 14.20 -30.56
CA ASN A 404 0.75 13.69 -31.93
C ASN A 404 -0.60 13.07 -32.34
N PRO A 405 -1.57 13.91 -32.75
CA PRO A 405 -2.87 13.43 -33.21
C PRO A 405 -2.78 12.51 -34.43
N GLY A 406 -1.74 12.67 -35.27
CA GLY A 406 -1.47 11.78 -36.40
C GLY A 406 -1.23 10.35 -35.96
N PHE A 407 -0.39 10.18 -34.92
CA PHE A 407 -0.13 8.86 -34.33
C PHE A 407 -1.39 8.21 -33.76
N LEU A 408 -2.24 8.96 -33.03
CA LEU A 408 -3.50 8.40 -32.51
C LEU A 408 -4.41 7.93 -33.65
N ARG A 409 -4.58 8.74 -34.69
CA ARG A 409 -5.42 8.40 -35.86
C ARG A 409 -4.88 7.17 -36.59
N GLU A 410 -3.56 7.08 -36.77
CA GLU A 410 -2.93 5.90 -37.36
C GLU A 410 -3.15 4.65 -36.49
N ALA A 411 -3.00 4.77 -35.17
CA ALA A 411 -3.24 3.67 -34.24
C ALA A 411 -4.70 3.19 -34.26
N CYS A 412 -5.68 4.10 -34.23
CA CYS A 412 -7.09 3.74 -34.33
C CYS A 412 -7.43 3.09 -35.68
N SER A 413 -6.85 3.58 -36.78
CA SER A 413 -7.06 2.99 -38.10
C SER A 413 -6.43 1.60 -38.23
N ALA A 414 -5.25 1.38 -37.63
CA ALA A 414 -4.54 0.10 -37.71
C ALA A 414 -5.10 -0.95 -36.74
N PHE A 415 -5.56 -0.52 -35.56
CA PHE A 415 -5.99 -1.39 -34.46
C PHE A 415 -7.41 -1.02 -34.00
N ASN A 416 -8.35 -1.02 -34.95
CA ASN A 416 -9.74 -0.63 -34.69
C ASN A 416 -10.37 -1.47 -33.57
N GLY A 417 -11.08 -0.82 -32.64
CA GLY A 417 -11.68 -1.45 -31.46
C GLY A 417 -10.72 -1.74 -30.30
N HIS A 418 -9.42 -1.45 -30.44
CA HIS A 418 -8.42 -1.74 -29.41
C HIS A 418 -7.78 -0.50 -28.77
N ILE A 419 -8.10 0.71 -29.24
CA ILE A 419 -7.44 1.94 -28.80
C ILE A 419 -8.34 2.76 -27.88
N ILE A 420 -7.83 3.07 -26.68
CA ILE A 420 -8.45 3.97 -25.71
C ILE A 420 -7.59 5.23 -25.59
N ALA A 421 -8.22 6.41 -25.53
CA ALA A 421 -7.49 7.66 -25.35
C ALA A 421 -7.62 8.19 -23.92
N GLY A 422 -6.50 8.65 -23.35
CA GLY A 422 -6.46 9.30 -22.04
C GLY A 422 -6.55 10.82 -22.14
N LEU A 423 -7.42 11.43 -21.33
CA LEU A 423 -7.66 12.86 -21.23
C LEU A 423 -7.43 13.33 -19.78
N ASP A 424 -6.22 13.82 -19.53
CA ASP A 424 -5.87 14.48 -18.27
C ASP A 424 -6.23 15.96 -18.36
N ALA A 425 -7.10 16.46 -17.49
CA ALA A 425 -7.55 17.85 -17.52
C ALA A 425 -7.52 18.54 -16.16
N LYS A 426 -7.36 19.86 -16.18
CA LYS A 426 -7.47 20.74 -15.03
C LYS A 426 -8.37 21.91 -15.38
N ALA A 427 -9.47 22.07 -14.66
CA ALA A 427 -10.49 23.09 -14.94
C ALA A 427 -10.95 23.05 -16.41
N GLY A 428 -11.27 21.86 -16.91
CA GLY A 428 -11.78 21.64 -18.28
C GLY A 428 -10.71 21.60 -19.38
N LYS A 429 -9.49 22.09 -19.12
CA LYS A 429 -8.42 22.16 -20.10
C LYS A 429 -7.45 21.00 -19.99
N VAL A 430 -7.10 20.41 -21.13
CA VAL A 430 -6.20 19.24 -21.17
C VAL A 430 -4.78 19.65 -20.78
N VAL A 431 -4.10 18.80 -20.03
CA VAL A 431 -2.74 19.02 -19.53
C VAL A 431 -1.82 17.92 -20.04
N THR A 432 -0.64 18.30 -20.53
CA THR A 432 0.39 17.39 -21.05
C THR A 432 1.68 17.45 -20.21
N ASP A 433 2.68 16.65 -20.58
CA ASP A 433 4.00 16.67 -19.94
C ASP A 433 3.98 16.31 -18.46
N GLY A 434 3.33 15.20 -18.09
CA GLY A 434 3.26 14.76 -16.69
C GLY A 434 2.58 15.82 -15.81
N TRP A 435 1.46 16.35 -16.30
CA TRP A 435 0.62 17.34 -15.60
C TRP A 435 1.22 18.73 -15.39
N SER A 436 2.33 19.03 -16.07
CA SER A 436 3.05 20.30 -15.89
C SER A 436 2.66 21.39 -16.90
N LYS A 437 2.12 21.04 -18.07
CA LYS A 437 1.86 21.99 -19.17
C LYS A 437 0.39 22.01 -19.57
N LEU A 438 -0.29 23.13 -19.32
CA LEU A 438 -1.66 23.34 -19.80
C LEU A 438 -1.65 23.43 -21.33
N SER A 439 -2.48 22.64 -22.00
CA SER A 439 -2.78 22.82 -23.41
C SER A 439 -3.83 23.93 -23.59
N GLY A 440 -3.91 24.49 -24.79
CA GLY A 440 -4.99 25.42 -25.17
C GLY A 440 -6.30 24.72 -25.54
N HIS A 441 -6.39 23.39 -25.37
CA HIS A 441 -7.54 22.60 -25.84
C HIS A 441 -8.48 22.24 -24.69
N GLU A 442 -9.77 22.42 -24.92
CA GLU A 442 -10.84 21.93 -24.03
C GLU A 442 -10.94 20.40 -24.12
N ALA A 443 -11.16 19.74 -22.98
CA ALA A 443 -11.25 18.28 -22.89
C ALA A 443 -12.43 17.72 -23.71
N THR A 444 -13.56 18.43 -23.73
CA THR A 444 -14.75 18.06 -24.50
C THR A 444 -14.53 18.13 -26.02
N ASP A 445 -13.71 19.07 -26.49
CA ASP A 445 -13.36 19.16 -27.91
C ASP A 445 -12.43 18.05 -28.35
N LEU A 446 -11.45 17.70 -27.51
CA LEU A 446 -10.56 16.58 -27.78
C LEU A 446 -11.27 15.23 -27.67
N ALA A 447 -12.22 15.09 -26.74
CA ALA A 447 -13.07 13.89 -26.65
C ALA A 447 -13.78 13.58 -27.97
N ARG A 448 -14.45 14.57 -28.58
CA ARG A 448 -15.10 14.41 -29.89
C ARG A 448 -14.12 14.05 -31.00
N LYS A 449 -12.96 14.68 -31.03
CA LYS A 449 -11.93 14.37 -32.03
C LYS A 449 -11.38 12.96 -31.88
N PHE A 450 -11.18 12.51 -30.64
CA PHE A 450 -10.68 11.16 -30.37
C PHE A 450 -11.73 10.10 -30.75
N GLU A 451 -13.01 10.37 -30.51
CA GLU A 451 -14.10 9.57 -31.05
C GLU A 451 -14.09 9.54 -32.59
N GLU A 452 -13.96 10.70 -33.26
CA GLU A 452 -13.87 10.77 -34.73
C GLU A 452 -12.68 10.00 -35.31
N TYR A 453 -11.59 9.87 -34.55
CA TYR A 453 -10.44 9.05 -34.94
C TYR A 453 -10.68 7.55 -34.80
N GLY A 454 -11.72 7.13 -34.08
CA GLY A 454 -12.06 5.72 -33.84
C GLY A 454 -11.53 5.17 -32.52
N CYS A 455 -11.39 6.00 -31.48
CA CYS A 455 -11.15 5.48 -30.14
C CYS A 455 -12.36 4.67 -29.65
N GLU A 456 -12.10 3.52 -29.03
CA GLU A 456 -13.13 2.65 -28.46
C GLU A 456 -13.73 3.22 -27.18
N ALA A 457 -12.91 3.91 -26.39
CA ALA A 457 -13.34 4.57 -25.15
C ALA A 457 -12.40 5.73 -24.81
N LEU A 458 -12.84 6.55 -23.86
CA LEU A 458 -12.04 7.62 -23.26
C LEU A 458 -11.81 7.33 -21.78
N ILE A 459 -10.61 7.65 -21.28
CA ILE A 459 -10.33 7.72 -19.85
C ILE A 459 -10.17 9.19 -19.50
N TYR A 460 -11.01 9.70 -18.61
CA TYR A 460 -10.94 11.09 -18.17
C TYR A 460 -10.42 11.19 -16.74
N THR A 461 -9.39 12.03 -16.54
CA THR A 461 -8.79 12.28 -15.23
C THR A 461 -8.73 13.77 -14.92
N ASP A 462 -9.39 14.19 -13.84
CA ASP A 462 -9.26 15.54 -13.30
C ASP A 462 -8.04 15.63 -12.38
N ILE A 463 -6.91 16.08 -12.93
CA ILE A 463 -5.64 16.20 -12.21
C ILE A 463 -5.64 17.31 -11.15
N GLY A 464 -6.67 18.18 -11.13
CA GLY A 464 -6.87 19.15 -10.06
C GLY A 464 -7.38 18.51 -8.77
N ARG A 465 -8.06 17.37 -8.90
CA ARG A 465 -8.62 16.58 -7.79
C ARG A 465 -7.82 15.32 -7.49
N ASP A 466 -7.16 14.76 -8.50
CA ASP A 466 -6.39 13.53 -8.33
C ASP A 466 -5.22 13.69 -7.33
N GLY A 467 -5.01 12.67 -6.50
CA GLY A 467 -3.97 12.65 -5.45
C GLY A 467 -4.16 13.60 -4.26
N ARG A 468 -5.23 14.42 -4.23
CA ARG A 468 -5.53 15.36 -3.11
C ARG A 468 -6.68 14.92 -2.20
N LEU A 469 -7.27 13.77 -2.52
CA LEU A 469 -8.44 13.20 -1.86
C LEU A 469 -9.67 14.13 -1.70
N PRO A 470 -10.03 15.05 -2.63
CA PRO A 470 -11.20 15.92 -2.47
C PRO A 470 -12.49 15.32 -3.06
N GLY A 471 -12.46 14.06 -3.52
CA GLY A 471 -13.56 13.39 -4.21
C GLY A 471 -13.54 13.58 -5.74
N ILE A 472 -14.40 12.83 -6.43
CA ILE A 472 -14.45 12.79 -7.90
C ILE A 472 -15.08 14.05 -8.51
N ASN A 473 -14.65 14.46 -9.71
CA ASN A 473 -15.33 15.53 -10.46
C ASN A 473 -16.44 14.96 -11.35
N LEU A 474 -17.60 14.68 -10.74
CA LEU A 474 -18.75 14.10 -11.44
C LEU A 474 -19.25 14.99 -12.58
N GLU A 475 -19.38 16.29 -12.33
CA GLU A 475 -19.90 17.25 -13.31
C GLU A 475 -19.06 17.29 -14.59
N ALA A 476 -17.74 17.41 -14.48
CA ALA A 476 -16.86 17.43 -15.64
C ALA A 476 -16.84 16.08 -16.39
N THR A 477 -16.94 14.97 -15.65
CA THR A 477 -17.00 13.63 -16.25
C THR A 477 -18.27 13.45 -17.07
N VAL A 478 -19.43 13.83 -16.52
CA VAL A 478 -20.73 13.82 -17.20
C VAL A 478 -20.72 14.74 -18.43
N GLN A 479 -20.14 15.94 -18.31
CA GLN A 479 -20.04 16.87 -19.44
C GLN A 479 -19.28 16.28 -20.63
N ILE A 480 -18.24 15.48 -20.38
CA ILE A 480 -17.50 14.79 -21.45
C ILE A 480 -18.32 13.63 -22.00
N ALA A 481 -18.92 12.81 -21.11
CA ALA A 481 -19.77 11.69 -21.49
C ALA A 481 -20.93 12.10 -22.40
N GLN A 482 -21.57 13.26 -22.14
CA GLN A 482 -22.66 13.80 -22.96
C GLN A 482 -22.20 14.31 -24.34
N LYS A 483 -20.89 14.44 -24.60
CA LYS A 483 -20.34 14.96 -25.86
C LYS A 483 -19.90 13.88 -26.84
N VAL A 484 -19.83 12.64 -26.39
CA VAL A 484 -19.41 11.48 -27.18
C VAL A 484 -20.43 10.37 -27.05
N LYS A 485 -20.40 9.42 -27.99
CA LYS A 485 -21.20 8.19 -27.97
C LYS A 485 -20.41 7.00 -27.43
N ILE A 486 -19.08 7.08 -27.47
CA ILE A 486 -18.18 6.07 -26.91
C ILE A 486 -18.11 6.16 -25.38
N PRO A 487 -17.85 5.04 -24.67
CA PRO A 487 -17.76 5.02 -23.21
C PRO A 487 -16.71 5.98 -22.64
N VAL A 488 -17.08 6.65 -21.53
CA VAL A 488 -16.14 7.44 -20.71
C VAL A 488 -15.89 6.75 -19.38
N ILE A 489 -14.63 6.41 -19.13
CA ILE A 489 -14.13 5.84 -17.88
C ILE A 489 -13.65 6.99 -16.99
N ALA A 490 -14.31 7.17 -15.85
CA ALA A 490 -13.88 8.13 -14.85
C ALA A 490 -12.64 7.62 -14.11
N SER A 491 -11.61 8.45 -13.98
CA SER A 491 -10.33 8.08 -13.37
C SER A 491 -9.81 9.20 -12.47
N GLY A 492 -9.26 8.84 -11.31
CA GLY A 492 -8.69 9.78 -10.33
C GLY A 492 -9.71 10.39 -9.36
N GLY A 493 -9.22 10.77 -8.17
CA GLY A 493 -10.01 11.47 -7.14
C GLY A 493 -11.06 10.65 -6.37
N LEU A 494 -11.18 9.34 -6.61
CA LEU A 494 -12.03 8.43 -5.81
C LEU A 494 -11.47 8.28 -4.39
N VAL A 495 -12.30 8.51 -3.37
CA VAL A 495 -11.88 8.40 -1.95
C VAL A 495 -12.79 7.53 -1.11
N SER A 496 -14.00 7.21 -1.60
CA SER A 496 -15.02 6.51 -0.83
C SER A 496 -15.99 5.70 -1.71
N LEU A 497 -16.74 4.79 -1.09
CA LEU A 497 -17.85 4.09 -1.74
C LEU A 497 -18.95 5.04 -2.23
N ALA A 498 -19.16 6.15 -1.53
CA ALA A 498 -20.14 7.17 -1.94
C ALA A 498 -19.80 7.80 -3.30
N ASP A 499 -18.50 7.95 -3.62
CA ASP A 499 -18.09 8.43 -4.94
C ASP A 499 -18.43 7.41 -6.05
N ILE A 500 -18.37 6.11 -5.74
CA ILE A 500 -18.75 5.04 -6.65
C ILE A 500 -20.27 5.04 -6.87
N GLU A 501 -21.05 5.17 -5.79
CA GLU A 501 -22.51 5.29 -5.87
C GLU A 501 -22.93 6.50 -6.70
N ALA A 502 -22.26 7.64 -6.53
CA ALA A 502 -22.51 8.86 -7.31
C ALA A 502 -22.21 8.68 -8.80
N LEU A 503 -21.14 7.95 -9.17
CA LEU A 503 -20.86 7.59 -10.56
C LEU A 503 -21.92 6.64 -11.12
N CYS A 504 -22.33 5.63 -10.37
CA CYS A 504 -23.37 4.69 -10.78
C CYS A 504 -24.71 5.39 -11.03
N ALA A 505 -25.02 6.43 -10.24
CA ALA A 505 -26.27 7.20 -10.37
C ALA A 505 -26.36 8.05 -11.66
N VAL A 506 -25.24 8.29 -12.34
CA VAL A 506 -25.20 9.05 -13.60
C VAL A 506 -24.77 8.19 -14.79
N ALA A 507 -24.79 6.87 -14.63
CA ALA A 507 -24.26 5.95 -15.62
C ALA A 507 -25.03 5.99 -16.96
N ASP A 508 -26.33 6.25 -16.88
CA ASP A 508 -27.22 6.44 -18.02
C ASP A 508 -26.89 7.68 -18.87
N GLN A 509 -26.08 8.61 -18.36
CA GLN A 509 -25.65 9.83 -19.06
C GLN A 509 -24.38 9.64 -19.91
N GLY A 510 -24.10 8.40 -20.33
CA GLY A 510 -22.92 8.05 -21.13
C GLY A 510 -21.69 7.62 -20.32
N ILE A 511 -21.86 7.39 -19.01
CA ILE A 511 -20.82 6.85 -18.12
C ILE A 511 -21.12 5.36 -17.94
N ASP A 512 -20.42 4.46 -18.64
CA ASP A 512 -20.87 3.07 -18.86
C ASP A 512 -21.56 2.36 -17.66
N GLY A 513 -22.86 2.08 -17.86
CA GLY A 513 -23.77 1.21 -17.10
C GLY A 513 -24.36 0.06 -17.94
N ARG A 514 -23.55 -0.57 -18.81
CA ARG A 514 -23.51 -1.99 -19.26
C ARG A 514 -24.70 -2.86 -19.71
N LEU A 515 -25.95 -2.42 -19.93
CA LEU A 515 -26.97 -3.37 -20.49
C LEU A 515 -27.24 -3.24 -22.00
N ALA A 516 -27.34 -2.02 -22.56
CA ALA A 516 -27.68 -1.84 -23.98
C ALA A 516 -26.51 -2.19 -24.93
N VAL A 517 -25.27 -1.88 -24.52
CA VAL A 517 -24.06 -2.14 -25.32
C VAL A 517 -23.84 -3.63 -25.54
N LEU A 518 -24.12 -4.47 -24.53
CA LEU A 518 -23.90 -5.93 -24.62
C LEU A 518 -24.74 -6.60 -25.73
N VAL A 519 -25.95 -6.09 -25.99
CA VAL A 519 -26.83 -6.62 -27.04
C VAL A 519 -26.33 -6.20 -28.43
N ASP A 520 -25.90 -4.94 -28.56
CA ASP A 520 -25.42 -4.38 -29.82
C ASP A 520 -24.05 -4.98 -30.24
N THR A 521 -23.12 -5.17 -29.29
CA THR A 521 -21.84 -5.85 -29.55
C THR A 521 -22.03 -7.33 -29.92
N ARG A 522 -23.09 -7.98 -29.44
CA ARG A 522 -23.39 -9.39 -29.74
C ARG A 522 -24.15 -9.59 -31.05
N LYS A 523 -24.77 -8.53 -31.60
CA LYS A 523 -25.43 -8.51 -32.92
C LYS A 523 -24.43 -8.65 -34.07
N THR A 524 -23.22 -8.11 -33.91
CA THR A 524 -22.15 -8.12 -34.94
C THR A 524 -21.21 -9.32 -34.86
N SER A 525 -21.42 -10.22 -33.89
CA SER A 525 -20.63 -11.43 -33.68
C SER A 525 -21.03 -12.58 -34.64
N THR A 526 -20.10 -13.48 -34.98
CA THR A 526 -20.40 -14.66 -35.84
C THR A 526 -21.47 -15.59 -35.21
N PRO A 527 -22.48 -16.05 -35.98
CA PRO A 527 -23.55 -16.94 -35.48
C PRO A 527 -23.07 -18.26 -34.87
N GLN A 528 -21.91 -18.79 -35.27
CA GLN A 528 -21.38 -20.03 -34.69
C GLN A 528 -20.94 -19.89 -33.21
N ARG A 529 -20.75 -18.66 -32.70
CA ARG A 529 -20.19 -18.38 -31.36
C ARG A 529 -21.12 -17.63 -30.42
N SER A 530 -22.24 -17.09 -30.89
CA SER A 530 -23.19 -16.30 -30.09
C SER A 530 -24.63 -16.77 -30.30
N TYR A 531 -25.32 -17.09 -29.21
CA TYR A 531 -26.76 -17.42 -29.22
C TYR A 531 -27.60 -16.24 -29.74
N ILE A 532 -27.22 -15.02 -29.35
CA ILE A 532 -27.90 -13.78 -29.77
C ILE A 532 -27.71 -13.54 -31.26
N ALA A 533 -26.50 -13.72 -31.78
CA ALA A 533 -26.25 -13.63 -33.22
C ALA A 533 -27.05 -14.67 -34.04
N ARG A 534 -27.30 -15.87 -33.48
CA ARG A 534 -28.19 -16.86 -34.11
C ARG A 534 -29.64 -16.40 -34.15
N LEU A 535 -30.15 -15.83 -33.05
CA LEU A 535 -31.51 -15.29 -33.00
C LEU A 535 -31.71 -14.17 -34.04
N PHE A 536 -30.77 -13.23 -34.13
CA PHE A 536 -30.78 -12.17 -35.15
C PHE A 536 -30.75 -12.74 -36.58
N HIS A 537 -29.93 -13.78 -36.84
CA HIS A 537 -29.87 -14.42 -38.15
C HIS A 537 -31.15 -15.22 -38.49
N GLN A 538 -31.86 -15.76 -37.51
CA GLN A 538 -33.10 -16.51 -37.71
C GLN A 538 -34.31 -15.60 -37.95
N GLY A 539 -34.18 -14.29 -37.70
CA GLY A 539 -35.18 -13.28 -38.02
C GLY A 539 -36.30 -13.16 -36.98
N ASP A 540 -37.28 -12.32 -37.32
CA ASP A 540 -38.35 -11.83 -36.44
C ASP A 540 -39.06 -12.96 -35.69
N ASP A 541 -39.45 -14.02 -36.40
CA ASP A 541 -40.22 -15.13 -35.83
C ASP A 541 -39.48 -15.85 -34.70
N ALA A 542 -38.15 -16.00 -34.81
CA ALA A 542 -37.36 -16.68 -33.80
C ALA A 542 -37.20 -15.83 -32.53
N ILE A 543 -37.01 -14.52 -32.70
CA ILE A 543 -36.91 -13.55 -31.59
C ILE A 543 -38.25 -13.46 -30.85
N LEU A 544 -39.35 -13.31 -31.59
CA LEU A 544 -40.70 -13.21 -31.00
C LEU A 544 -41.13 -14.51 -30.33
N LYS A 545 -40.80 -15.67 -30.92
CA LYS A 545 -41.04 -16.97 -30.29
C LYS A 545 -40.32 -17.10 -28.96
N LYS A 546 -39.07 -16.63 -28.88
CA LYS A 546 -38.29 -16.71 -27.64
C LYS A 546 -38.87 -15.85 -26.53
N ILE A 547 -39.38 -14.65 -26.86
CA ILE A 547 -40.12 -13.82 -25.89
C ILE A 547 -41.35 -14.57 -25.36
N GLY A 548 -42.08 -15.29 -26.22
CA GLY A 548 -43.23 -16.11 -25.80
C GLY A 548 -42.85 -17.27 -24.89
N GLU A 549 -41.70 -17.92 -25.14
CA GLU A 549 -41.15 -18.98 -24.28
C GLU A 549 -40.81 -18.43 -22.89
N GLU A 550 -40.04 -17.35 -22.82
CA GLU A 550 -39.63 -16.71 -21.55
C GLU A 550 -40.81 -16.18 -20.74
N ALA A 551 -41.82 -15.60 -21.41
CA ALA A 551 -43.05 -15.17 -20.76
C ALA A 551 -43.81 -16.35 -20.12
N THR A 552 -43.76 -17.53 -20.75
CA THR A 552 -44.36 -18.75 -20.19
C THR A 552 -43.57 -19.24 -18.98
N GLU A 553 -42.24 -19.19 -19.05
CA GLU A 553 -41.33 -19.59 -17.96
C GLU A 553 -41.51 -18.68 -16.73
N VAL A 554 -41.65 -17.36 -16.91
CA VAL A 554 -42.02 -16.40 -15.85
C VAL A 554 -43.35 -16.77 -15.19
N VAL A 555 -44.38 -17.10 -15.97
CA VAL A 555 -45.71 -17.47 -15.45
C VAL A 555 -45.63 -18.76 -14.63
N MET A 556 -44.81 -19.73 -15.06
CA MET A 556 -44.59 -20.99 -14.34
C MET A 556 -43.82 -20.75 -13.05
N ALA A 557 -42.69 -20.02 -13.09
CA ALA A 557 -41.91 -19.69 -11.90
C ALA A 557 -42.71 -18.86 -10.88
N ALA A 558 -43.61 -17.98 -11.34
CA ALA A 558 -44.49 -17.21 -10.46
C ALA A 558 -45.53 -18.09 -9.73
N LYS A 559 -45.97 -19.20 -10.35
CA LYS A 559 -46.83 -20.20 -9.69
C LYS A 559 -46.04 -20.99 -8.66
N ASP A 560 -44.82 -21.42 -9.00
CA ASP A 560 -43.93 -22.17 -8.11
C ASP A 560 -43.63 -21.38 -6.82
N VAL A 561 -43.37 -20.07 -6.93
CA VAL A 561 -43.15 -19.19 -5.76
C VAL A 561 -44.39 -19.09 -4.86
N ARG A 562 -45.62 -19.14 -5.41
CA ARG A 562 -46.85 -19.19 -4.60
C ARG A 562 -47.01 -20.51 -3.85
N HIS A 563 -46.29 -21.56 -4.23
CA HIS A 563 -46.31 -22.88 -3.60
C HIS A 563 -45.13 -23.15 -2.66
N GLY A 564 -44.30 -22.14 -2.35
CA GLY A 564 -43.29 -22.19 -1.30
C GLY A 564 -41.83 -22.20 -1.77
N ASP A 565 -41.56 -22.09 -3.08
CA ASP A 565 -40.21 -22.01 -3.62
C ASP A 565 -39.57 -20.62 -3.48
N ALA A 566 -38.22 -20.58 -3.48
CA ALA A 566 -37.45 -19.36 -3.29
C ALA A 566 -37.64 -18.36 -4.47
N PRO A 567 -37.77 -17.04 -4.21
CA PRO A 567 -38.00 -16.02 -5.26
C PRO A 567 -36.90 -15.90 -6.31
N ALA A 568 -35.72 -16.47 -6.07
CA ALA A 568 -34.55 -16.36 -6.93
C ALA A 568 -34.81 -16.90 -8.35
N LYS A 569 -35.59 -17.97 -8.50
CA LYS A 569 -35.95 -18.52 -9.81
C LYS A 569 -36.82 -17.54 -10.60
N LEU A 570 -37.85 -16.97 -9.96
CA LEU A 570 -38.70 -15.95 -10.58
C LEU A 570 -37.90 -14.71 -11.02
N ILE A 571 -36.93 -14.27 -10.21
CA ILE A 571 -36.05 -13.16 -10.57
C ILE A 571 -35.23 -13.50 -11.82
N GLY A 572 -34.71 -14.74 -11.92
CA GLY A 572 -34.00 -15.25 -13.10
C GLY A 572 -34.86 -15.21 -14.36
N GLU A 573 -36.04 -15.82 -14.33
CA GLU A 573 -36.93 -15.86 -15.51
C GLU A 573 -37.40 -14.45 -15.93
N VAL A 574 -37.64 -13.54 -14.96
CA VAL A 574 -38.02 -12.15 -15.25
C VAL A 574 -36.86 -11.40 -15.93
N ALA A 575 -35.63 -11.64 -15.48
CA ALA A 575 -34.44 -11.06 -16.09
C ALA A 575 -34.24 -11.57 -17.52
N ASP A 576 -34.47 -12.86 -17.78
CA ASP A 576 -34.38 -13.45 -19.12
C ASP A 576 -35.46 -12.92 -20.07
N LEU A 577 -36.69 -12.75 -19.59
CA LEU A 577 -37.75 -12.08 -20.36
C LEU A 577 -37.38 -10.62 -20.70
N TRP A 578 -36.88 -9.86 -19.74
CA TRP A 578 -36.44 -8.48 -19.97
C TRP A 578 -35.29 -8.40 -20.97
N PHE A 579 -34.33 -9.32 -20.86
CA PHE A 579 -33.21 -9.40 -21.77
C PHE A 579 -33.66 -9.69 -23.21
N HIS A 580 -34.56 -10.64 -23.44
CA HIS A 580 -35.08 -10.94 -24.78
C HIS A 580 -35.97 -9.81 -25.34
N CYS A 581 -36.67 -9.06 -24.49
CA CYS A 581 -37.33 -7.81 -24.89
C CYS A 581 -36.32 -6.76 -25.39
N LEU A 582 -35.16 -6.62 -24.74
CA LEU A 582 -34.09 -5.71 -25.21
C LEU A 582 -33.48 -6.17 -26.54
N VAL A 583 -33.33 -7.48 -26.74
CA VAL A 583 -32.91 -8.07 -28.03
C VAL A 583 -33.90 -7.73 -29.15
N MET A 584 -35.20 -7.83 -28.88
CA MET A 584 -36.25 -7.44 -29.83
C MET A 584 -36.23 -5.94 -30.13
N LEU A 585 -36.09 -5.09 -29.12
CA LEU A 585 -35.98 -3.65 -29.33
C LEU A 585 -34.78 -3.31 -30.23
N ALA A 586 -33.62 -3.93 -29.98
CA ALA A 586 -32.43 -3.76 -30.82
C ALA A 586 -32.59 -4.32 -32.26
N HIS A 587 -33.45 -5.32 -32.46
CA HIS A 587 -33.79 -5.86 -33.78
C HIS A 587 -34.65 -4.90 -34.60
N PHE A 588 -35.67 -4.31 -33.98
CA PHE A 588 -36.55 -3.33 -34.62
C PHE A 588 -36.00 -1.90 -34.59
N GLU A 589 -34.73 -1.71 -34.22
CA GLU A 589 -34.07 -0.41 -34.13
C GLU A 589 -34.77 0.58 -33.17
N LEU A 590 -35.41 0.04 -32.13
CA LEU A 590 -36.11 0.79 -31.10
C LEU A 590 -35.20 0.97 -29.88
N SER A 591 -35.15 2.19 -29.35
CA SER A 591 -34.35 2.49 -28.17
C SER A 591 -35.08 2.05 -26.88
N PRO A 592 -34.39 1.38 -25.93
CA PRO A 592 -34.93 1.14 -24.59
C PRO A 592 -35.41 2.43 -23.90
N ALA A 593 -34.78 3.57 -24.19
CA ALA A 593 -35.20 4.87 -23.66
C ALA A 593 -36.61 5.27 -24.13
N ALA A 594 -37.04 4.86 -25.33
CA ALA A 594 -38.40 5.11 -25.81
C ALA A 594 -39.45 4.33 -25.02
N VAL A 595 -39.11 3.11 -24.56
CA VAL A 595 -39.98 2.31 -23.69
C VAL A 595 -40.05 2.93 -22.29
N LEU A 596 -38.92 3.38 -21.74
CA LEU A 596 -38.90 4.06 -20.45
C LEU A 596 -39.69 5.38 -20.47
N ALA A 597 -39.54 6.20 -21.51
CA ALA A 597 -40.33 7.42 -21.68
C ALA A 597 -41.84 7.12 -21.78
N GLU A 598 -42.22 6.01 -22.41
CA GLU A 598 -43.62 5.58 -22.48
C GLU A 598 -44.14 5.03 -21.13
N LEU A 599 -43.28 4.45 -20.29
CA LEU A 599 -43.63 4.07 -18.92
C LEU A 599 -43.76 5.29 -18.01
N GLU A 600 -42.86 6.26 -18.14
CA GLU A 600 -42.89 7.53 -17.41
C GLU A 600 -44.14 8.34 -17.76
N ARG A 601 -44.55 8.37 -19.04
CA ARG A 601 -45.84 8.95 -19.47
C ARG A 601 -47.05 8.34 -18.76
N ARG A 602 -46.95 7.10 -18.29
CA ARG A 602 -48.01 6.37 -17.59
C ARG A 602 -47.93 6.51 -16.07
N GLU A 603 -46.87 7.08 -15.53
CA GLU A 603 -46.79 7.35 -14.09
C GLU A 603 -47.91 8.30 -13.65
N GLY A 604 -48.64 7.90 -12.61
CA GLY A 604 -49.76 8.67 -12.08
C GLY A 604 -51.10 8.48 -12.82
N ILE A 605 -51.16 7.67 -13.88
CA ILE A 605 -52.40 7.32 -14.59
C ILE A 605 -52.83 5.90 -14.19
N SER A 606 -54.10 5.69 -13.80
CA SER A 606 -54.55 4.33 -13.47
C SER A 606 -54.60 3.46 -14.73
N GLY A 607 -54.31 2.16 -14.60
CA GLY A 607 -54.33 1.23 -15.75
C GLY A 607 -55.72 1.09 -16.42
N LEU A 608 -56.80 1.51 -15.75
CA LEU A 608 -58.14 1.60 -16.33
C LEU A 608 -58.30 2.85 -17.20
N ASP A 609 -57.75 3.98 -16.76
CA ASP A 609 -57.79 5.26 -17.49
C ASP A 609 -56.90 5.23 -18.74
N GLU A 610 -55.72 4.59 -18.65
CA GLU A 610 -54.83 4.38 -19.81
C GLU A 610 -55.52 3.55 -20.91
N LYS A 611 -56.24 2.50 -20.51
CA LYS A 611 -56.96 1.61 -21.43
C LYS A 611 -58.15 2.31 -22.08
N ALA A 612 -58.83 3.20 -21.36
CA ALA A 612 -59.89 4.06 -21.90
C ALA A 612 -59.34 5.08 -22.92
N LEU A 613 -58.20 5.71 -22.61
CA LEU A 613 -57.52 6.67 -23.49
C LEU A 613 -57.07 6.02 -24.80
N ARG A 614 -56.48 4.82 -24.76
CA ARG A 614 -56.12 4.05 -25.96
C ARG A 614 -57.33 3.69 -26.82
N LYS A 615 -58.45 3.32 -26.20
CA LYS A 615 -59.69 2.99 -26.91
C LYS A 615 -60.30 4.23 -27.59
N ALA A 616 -60.11 5.41 -27.01
CA ALA A 616 -60.54 6.68 -27.58
C ALA A 616 -59.63 7.12 -28.75
N LEU A 617 -58.31 7.01 -28.61
CA LEU A 617 -57.33 7.33 -29.66
C LEU A 617 -57.46 6.39 -30.88
N ALA A 618 -57.60 5.07 -30.66
CA ALA A 618 -57.81 4.10 -31.74
C ALA A 618 -59.17 4.24 -32.44
N ARG A 619 -60.16 4.88 -31.81
CA ARG A 619 -61.42 5.27 -32.48
C ARG A 619 -61.24 6.51 -33.34
N ALA A 620 -60.49 7.50 -32.85
CA ALA A 620 -60.18 8.72 -33.61
C ALA A 620 -59.31 8.45 -34.85
N GLU A 621 -58.43 7.44 -34.83
CA GLU A 621 -57.64 7.02 -36.00
C GLU A 621 -58.43 6.16 -37.01
N ASN A 622 -59.55 5.54 -36.61
CA ASN A 622 -60.43 4.80 -37.54
C ASN A 622 -61.54 5.66 -38.15
N ASP A 623 -61.83 6.82 -37.54
CA ASP A 623 -62.81 7.80 -38.03
C ASP A 623 -62.15 8.92 -38.89
N ALA A 624 -60.82 8.91 -39.04
CA ALA A 624 -60.01 9.77 -39.90
C ALA A 624 -59.49 8.98 -41.12
#